data_AF-A0A2E2D1E6-F1
#
_entry.id   AF-A0A2E2D1E6-F1
#
_cell.length_a   1.000
_cell.length_b   1.000
_cell.length_c   1.000
_cell.angle_alpha   90.00
_cell.angle_beta   90.00
_cell.angle_gamma   90.00
#
_symmetry.space_group_name_H-M   'P 1'
#
loop_
_entity.id
_entity.type
_entity.pdbx_description
1 polymer ?
#
loop_
_entity_poly.entity_id
_entity_poly.type
_entity_poly.pdbx_seq_one_letter_code
_entity_poly.pdbx_strand_id
1 'polypeptide(L)'
;MIKELLYLTLLFSLVIFLSLEKVKLSWEVSILHNNFENLQIEYDNLKDLNLKLITQFHVENSPANIEKIAKEELGMEKKRPKKIIKNEE
;
A
#
# COMPACT_ATOMS: atom_id res chain seq x y z
N MET A 1 -26.16 -46.97 -34.64
CA MET A 1 -26.29 -45.71 -35.42
C MET A 1 -26.98 -44.58 -34.65
N ILE A 2 -28.30 -44.59 -34.38
CA ILE A 2 -28.97 -43.44 -33.70
C ILE A 2 -28.45 -43.19 -32.26
N LYS A 3 -28.24 -44.25 -31.47
CA LYS A 3 -27.68 -44.14 -30.10
C LYS A 3 -26.25 -43.57 -30.09
N GLU A 4 -25.43 -43.97 -31.07
CA GLU A 4 -24.06 -43.47 -31.20
C GLU A 4 -24.03 -42.01 -31.65
N LEU A 5 -24.94 -41.62 -32.55
CA LEU A 5 -25.13 -40.23 -32.95
C LEU A 5 -25.55 -39.36 -31.75
N LEU A 6 -26.48 -39.84 -30.91
CA LEU A 6 -26.89 -39.16 -29.68
C LEU A 6 -25.71 -38.98 -28.71
N TYR A 7 -24.89 -40.02 -28.51
CA TYR A 7 -23.71 -39.94 -27.66
C TYR A 7 -22.70 -38.91 -28.20
N LEU A 8 -22.46 -38.89 -29.52
CA LEU A 8 -21.60 -37.91 -30.17
C LEU A 8 -22.11 -36.48 -29.97
N THR A 9 -23.42 -36.25 -30.13
CA THR A 9 -24.01 -34.92 -29.92
C THR A 9 -23.93 -34.47 -28.46
N LEU A 10 -24.12 -35.39 -27.52
CA LEU A 10 -23.98 -35.09 -26.09
C LEU A 10 -22.53 -34.72 -25.76
N LEU A 11 -21.56 -35.50 -26.23
CA LEU A 11 -20.14 -35.22 -26.06
C LEU A 11 -19.79 -33.84 -26.64
N PHE A 12 -20.28 -33.51 -27.83
CA PHE A 12 -20.02 -32.24 -28.48
C PHE A 12 -20.61 -31.05 -27.69
N SER A 13 -21.83 -31.18 -27.19
CA SER A 13 -22.46 -30.16 -26.34
C SER A 13 -21.67 -29.92 -25.05
N LEU A 14 -21.13 -30.97 -24.45
CA LEU A 14 -20.32 -30.89 -23.23
C LEU A 14 -18.96 -30.23 -23.49
N VAL A 15 -18.32 -30.54 -24.62
CA VAL A 15 -17.06 -29.88 -25.02
C VAL A 15 -17.28 -28.39 -25.27
N ILE A 16 -18.38 -27.99 -25.92
CA ILE A 16 -18.71 -26.57 -26.12
C ILE A 16 -18.94 -25.88 -24.78
N PHE A 17 -19.74 -26.48 -23.90
CA PHE A 17 -20.02 -25.91 -22.58
C PHE A 17 -18.74 -25.67 -21.78
N LEU A 18 -17.87 -26.67 -21.69
CA LEU A 18 -16.58 -26.55 -20.99
C LEU A 18 -15.66 -25.51 -21.63
N SER A 19 -15.69 -25.38 -22.96
CA SER A 19 -14.89 -24.39 -23.67
C SER A 19 -15.33 -22.95 -23.36
N LEU A 20 -16.64 -22.71 -23.26
CA LEU A 20 -17.19 -21.41 -22.89
C LEU A 20 -16.82 -21.04 -21.44
N GLU A 21 -16.96 -21.98 -20.51
CA GLU A 21 -16.56 -21.79 -19.11
C GLU A 21 -15.07 -21.48 -18.99
N LYS A 22 -14.21 -22.18 -19.76
CA LYS A 22 -12.78 -21.91 -19.78
C LYS A 22 -12.47 -20.47 -20.23
N VAL A 23 -13.12 -19.99 -21.28
CA VAL A 23 -12.90 -18.63 -21.79
C VAL A 23 -13.34 -17.60 -20.75
N LYS A 24 -14.50 -17.79 -20.14
CA LYS A 24 -14.99 -16.91 -19.07
C LYS A 24 -14.03 -16.88 -17.88
N LEU A 25 -13.60 -18.04 -17.40
CA LEU A 25 -12.69 -18.15 -16.28
C LEU A 25 -11.32 -17.53 -16.60
N SER A 26 -10.80 -17.72 -17.81
CA SER A 26 -9.56 -17.07 -18.25
C SER A 26 -9.66 -15.55 -18.25
N TRP A 27 -10.82 -15.01 -18.64
CA TRP A 27 -11.05 -13.57 -18.63
C TRP A 27 -11.12 -13.02 -17.20
N GLU A 28 -11.85 -13.69 -16.30
CA GLU A 28 -11.93 -13.32 -14.88
C GLU A 28 -10.57 -13.37 -14.20
N VAL A 29 -9.75 -14.41 -14.47
CA VAL A 29 -8.38 -14.52 -13.97
C VAL A 29 -7.50 -13.37 -14.45
N SER A 30 -7.62 -12.97 -15.73
CA SER A 30 -6.85 -11.85 -16.26
C SER A 30 -7.21 -10.53 -15.58
N ILE A 31 -8.50 -10.27 -15.35
CA ILE A 31 -8.95 -9.09 -14.63
C ILE A 31 -8.43 -9.10 -13.19
N LEU A 32 -8.56 -10.23 -12.50
CA LEU A 32 -8.09 -10.37 -11.13
C LEU A 32 -6.59 -10.13 -11.02
N HIS A 33 -5.80 -10.66 -11.96
CA HIS A 33 -4.35 -10.47 -12.00
C HIS A 33 -3.97 -9.00 -12.18
N ASN A 34 -4.56 -8.31 -13.17
CA ASN A 34 -4.31 -6.89 -13.40
C ASN A 34 -4.70 -6.03 -12.18
N ASN A 35 -5.83 -6.35 -11.55
CA ASN A 35 -6.27 -5.64 -10.35
C ASN A 35 -5.31 -5.86 -9.17
N PHE A 36 -4.79 -7.07 -9.01
CA PHE A 36 -3.81 -7.38 -7.98
C PHE A 36 -2.49 -6.63 -8.22
N GLU A 37 -2.00 -6.60 -9.45
CA GLU A 37 -0.81 -5.83 -9.81
C GLU A 37 -0.99 -4.34 -9.50
N ASN A 38 -2.13 -3.75 -9.90
CA ASN A 38 -2.44 -2.36 -9.59
C ASN A 38 -2.48 -2.11 -8.08
N LEU A 39 -3.13 -3.00 -7.32
CA LEU A 39 -3.22 -2.89 -5.87
C LEU A 39 -1.83 -2.96 -5.21
N GLN A 40 -0.94 -3.79 -5.75
CA GLN A 40 0.42 -3.91 -5.26
C GLN A 40 1.22 -2.62 -5.50
N ILE A 41 1.10 -2.02 -6.68
CA ILE A 41 1.72 -0.72 -7.00
C ILE A 41 1.21 0.38 -6.05
N GLU A 42 -0.10 0.46 -5.85
CA GLU A 42 -0.69 1.45 -4.94
C GLU A 42 -0.24 1.25 -3.49
N TYR A 43 -0.13 -0.01 -3.06
CA TYR A 43 0.37 -0.34 -1.73
C TYR A 43 1.82 0.12 -1.53
N ASP A 44 2.69 -0.15 -2.51
CA ASP A 44 4.10 0.26 -2.45
C ASP A 44 4.24 1.79 -2.46
N ASN A 45 3.44 2.49 -3.26
CA ASN A 45 3.38 3.96 -3.26
C ASN A 45 2.93 4.51 -1.91
N LEU A 46 1.89 3.93 -1.31
CA LEU A 46 1.39 4.34 0.00
C LEU A 46 2.45 4.12 1.08
N LYS A 47 3.17 3.00 1.02
CA LYS A 47 4.24 2.68 1.97
C LYS A 47 5.40 3.69 1.89
N ASP A 48 5.81 4.05 0.69
CA ASP A 48 6.85 5.08 0.48
C ASP A 48 6.40 6.44 1.00
N LEU A 49 5.17 6.85 0.70
CA LEU A 49 4.61 8.11 1.17
C LEU A 49 4.52 8.15 2.70
N ASN A 50 4.10 7.06 3.33
CA ASN A 50 4.06 6.96 4.79
C ASN A 50 5.45 7.09 5.41
N LEU A 51 6.46 6.44 4.85
CA LEU A 51 7.84 6.55 5.33
C LEU A 51 8.35 8.00 5.23
N LYS A 52 8.07 8.68 4.11
CA LYS A 52 8.42 10.08 3.91
C LYS A 52 7.74 10.97 4.94
N LEU A 53 6.45 10.77 5.19
CA LEU A 53 5.69 11.56 6.15
C LEU A 53 6.21 11.38 7.58
N ILE A 54 6.48 10.14 8.00
CA ILE A 54 7.07 9.84 9.32
C ILE A 54 8.44 10.52 9.46
N THR A 55 9.26 10.44 8.41
CA THR A 55 10.59 11.07 8.41
C THR A 55 10.47 12.59 8.52
N GLN A 56 9.59 13.21 7.74
CA GLN A 56 9.29 14.64 7.81
C GLN A 56 8.84 15.04 9.21
N PHE A 57 7.89 14.29 9.78
CA PHE A 57 7.41 14.53 11.14
C PHE A 57 8.55 14.54 12.16
N HIS A 58 9.46 13.56 12.13
CA HIS A 58 10.58 13.53 13.06
C HIS A 58 11.61 14.65 12.82
N VAL A 59 11.86 15.02 11.56
CA VAL A 59 12.79 16.11 11.22
C VAL A 59 12.22 17.46 11.66
N GLU A 60 10.95 17.73 11.35
CA GLU A 60 10.27 18.98 11.68
C GLU A 60 10.13 19.17 13.19
N ASN A 61 9.80 18.10 13.91
CA ASN A 61 9.69 18.09 15.37
C ASN A 61 11.02 17.81 16.07
N SER A 62 12.14 17.79 15.35
CA SER A 62 13.46 17.62 15.99
C SER A 62 13.79 18.84 16.85
N PRO A 63 14.46 18.66 18.01
CA PRO A 63 14.83 19.77 18.88
C PRO A 63 15.64 20.86 18.16
N ALA A 64 16.48 20.46 17.20
CA ALA A 64 17.28 21.38 16.39
C ALA A 64 16.40 22.25 15.49
N ASN A 65 15.41 21.65 14.81
CA ASN A 65 14.50 22.39 13.95
C ASN A 65 13.53 23.26 14.77
N ILE A 66 13.06 22.78 15.92
CA ILE A 66 12.27 23.59 16.87
C ILE A 66 13.09 24.78 17.39
N GLU A 67 14.35 24.58 17.79
CA GLU A 67 15.23 25.68 18.23
C GLU A 67 15.50 26.68 17.09
N LYS A 68 15.62 26.19 15.85
CA LYS A 68 15.77 27.03 14.66
C LYS A 68 14.53 27.90 14.42
N ILE A 69 13.34 27.30 14.35
CA ILE A 69 12.06 28.01 14.17
C ILE A 69 11.85 29.01 15.31
N ALA A 70 12.10 28.63 16.55
CA ALA A 70 11.99 29.52 17.71
C ALA A 70 12.89 30.76 17.60
N LYS A 71 14.11 30.60 17.07
CA LYS A 71 15.04 31.74 16.86
C LYS A 71 14.64 32.60 15.67
N GLU A 72 14.35 31.97 14.54
CA GLU A 72 14.16 32.65 13.26
C GLU A 72 12.77 33.31 13.15
N GLU A 73 11.71 32.60 13.56
CA GLU A 73 10.33 33.08 13.41
C GLU A 73 9.82 33.82 14.66
N LEU A 74 10.21 33.35 15.85
CA LEU A 74 9.73 33.91 17.12
C LEU A 74 10.74 34.85 17.80
N GLY A 75 11.93 35.03 17.23
CA GLY A 75 12.98 35.91 17.77
C GLY A 75 13.51 35.48 19.14
N MET A 76 13.38 34.20 19.51
CA MET A 76 13.78 33.71 20.83
C MET A 76 15.30 33.59 20.96
N GLU A 77 15.85 33.96 22.11
CA GLU A 77 17.27 33.80 22.42
C GLU A 77 17.52 32.71 23.47
N LYS A 78 18.60 31.96 23.27
CA LYS A 78 18.98 30.86 24.17
C LYS A 78 19.52 31.39 25.49
N LYS A 79 18.77 31.17 26.58
CA LYS A 79 19.25 31.47 27.93
C LYS A 79 20.28 30.44 28.39
N ARG A 80 21.32 30.90 29.10
CA ARG A 80 22.32 30.02 29.71
C ARG A 80 21.67 29.14 30.78
N PRO A 81 22.05 27.85 30.88
CA PRO A 81 21.53 26.97 31.91
C PRO A 81 21.93 27.47 33.30
N LYS A 82 20.98 27.44 34.25
CA LYS A 82 21.26 27.72 35.66
C LYS A 82 21.64 26.40 36.35
N LYS A 83 22.76 26.38 37.07
CA LYS A 83 23.09 25.26 37.95
C LYS A 83 22.10 25.27 39.12
N ILE A 84 21.34 24.19 39.27
CA ILE A 84 20.50 23.96 40.44
C ILE A 84 21.29 23.03 41.35
N ILE A 85 21.67 23.50 42.53
CA ILE A 85 22.27 22.67 43.57
C ILE A 85 21.10 22.14 44.39
N LYS A 86 20.84 20.83 44.35
CA LYS A 86 19.96 20.18 45.32
C LYS A 86 20.75 20.02 46.60
N ASN A 87 20.35 20.71 47.66
CA ASN A 87 20.78 20.34 48.99
C ASN A 87 19.99 19.07 49.35
N GLU A 88 20.68 17.94 49.43
CA GLU A 88 20.16 16.75 50.08
C GLU A 88 20.19 17.02 51.59
N GLU A 89 19.00 17.14 52.20
CA GLU A 89 18.80 17.06 53.65
C GLU A 89 18.54 15.60 54.06
#